data_AF-A0A8D9B128-F1
#
_entry.id   AF-A0A8D9B128-F1
#
_cell.length_a   1.000
_cell.length_b   1.000
_cell.length_c   1.000
_cell.angle_alpha   90.00
_cell.angle_beta   90.00
_cell.angle_gamma   90.00
#
_symmetry.space_group_name_H-M   'P 1'
#
loop_
_entity.id
_entity.type
_entity.pdbx_description
1 polymer ?
#
loop_
_entity_poly.entity_id
_entity_poly.type
_entity_poly.pdbx_seq_one_letter_code
_entity_poly.pdbx_strand_id
1 'polypeptide(L)'
;MSLNPSKTQAIVLSKGVFKPDVFLLGNTVINPATCEKSVKYLGTALTDQIILNKEETVSILNDNINKVVKTPYLKSDQKLTVLNTYIWPILTFKLQHTPIDRWTVPFVDDLDKMVRSAIKQILDLPKDIPDAALYSSKNLRGLQVFRFSWEILIQRLNLFKNIQKQGGVIEKIKDLDMEISRCLTTLNITDPENINAAKIREGLRTQEFGRWGRDENERHWSWVVQRGEIP
;
A
#
# COMPACT_ATOMS: atom_id res chain seq x y z
N MET A 1 39.87 -0.71 7.93
CA MET A 1 38.90 -1.76 8.24
C MET A 1 39.24 -2.96 7.37
N SER A 2 39.74 -4.07 7.92
CA SER A 2 40.07 -5.28 7.15
C SER A 2 38.91 -6.27 7.23
N LEU A 3 38.43 -6.70 6.06
CA LEU A 3 37.27 -7.58 5.93
C LEU A 3 37.76 -9.04 5.86
N ASN A 4 37.25 -9.94 6.70
CA ASN A 4 37.65 -11.35 6.67
C ASN A 4 36.79 -12.14 5.65
N PRO A 5 37.37 -12.60 4.53
CA PRO A 5 36.58 -13.20 3.45
C PRO A 5 35.93 -14.53 3.85
N SER A 6 36.60 -15.32 4.69
CA SER A 6 36.13 -16.63 5.14
C SER A 6 34.89 -16.58 6.04
N LYS A 7 34.63 -15.43 6.67
CA LYS A 7 33.48 -15.18 7.55
C LYS A 7 32.44 -14.26 6.92
N THR A 8 32.68 -13.81 5.69
CA THR A 8 31.78 -12.85 5.02
C THR A 8 31.06 -13.53 3.87
N GLN A 9 29.77 -13.21 3.73
CA GLN A 9 28.97 -13.57 2.58
C GLN A 9 28.49 -12.30 1.89
N ALA A 10 28.44 -12.32 0.56
CA ALA A 10 27.92 -11.22 -0.24
C ALA A 10 26.45 -11.44 -0.58
N ILE A 11 25.63 -10.39 -0.46
CA ILE A 11 24.30 -10.36 -1.08
C ILE A 11 24.47 -9.72 -2.45
N VAL A 12 24.39 -10.52 -3.51
CA VAL A 12 24.55 -10.04 -4.88
C VAL A 12 23.19 -9.95 -5.54
N LEU A 13 22.78 -8.72 -5.89
CA LEU A 13 21.50 -8.43 -6.51
C LEU A 13 21.70 -7.83 -7.91
N SER A 14 20.97 -8.37 -8.89
CA SER A 14 20.90 -7.79 -10.23
C SER A 14 19.45 -7.69 -10.67
N LYS A 15 19.01 -6.50 -11.08
CA LYS A 15 17.60 -6.20 -11.41
C LYS A 15 16.61 -6.60 -10.30
N GLY A 16 17.03 -6.47 -9.04
CA GLY A 16 16.23 -6.81 -7.87
C GLY A 16 16.05 -8.32 -7.60
N VAL A 17 16.85 -9.18 -8.24
CA VAL A 17 16.86 -10.64 -8.03
C VAL A 17 18.24 -11.04 -7.50
N PHE A 18 18.29 -11.99 -6.56
CA PHE A 18 19.58 -12.55 -6.12
C PHE A 18 20.24 -13.29 -7.28
N LYS A 19 21.56 -13.14 -7.35
CA LYS A 19 22.39 -13.88 -8.29
C LYS A 19 23.41 -14.70 -7.52
N PRO A 20 23.66 -15.96 -7.92
CA PRO A 20 24.74 -16.76 -7.35
C PRO A 20 26.13 -16.32 -7.84
N ASP A 21 26.28 -15.06 -8.24
CA ASP A 21 27.51 -14.54 -8.81
C ASP A 21 28.51 -14.24 -7.70
N VAL A 22 29.79 -14.50 -7.97
CA VAL A 22 30.87 -14.23 -7.02
C VAL A 22 31.13 -12.73 -6.96
N PHE A 23 31.24 -12.19 -5.75
CA PHE A 23 31.63 -10.80 -5.54
C PHE A 23 33.15 -10.70 -5.35
N LEU A 24 33.81 -9.94 -6.22
CA LEU A 24 35.25 -9.69 -6.14
C LEU A 24 35.50 -8.38 -5.38
N LEU A 25 36.18 -8.48 -4.23
CA LEU A 25 36.69 -7.32 -3.48
C LEU A 25 38.22 -7.28 -3.61
N GLY A 26 38.72 -6.58 -4.62
CA GLY A 26 40.14 -6.62 -5.00
C GLY A 26 40.50 -8.02 -5.54
N ASN A 27 41.50 -8.68 -4.95
CA ASN A 27 41.90 -10.06 -5.31
C ASN A 27 41.18 -11.13 -4.48
N THR A 28 40.18 -10.74 -3.70
CA THR A 28 39.48 -11.64 -2.78
C THR A 28 38.11 -11.99 -3.33
N VAL A 29 37.86 -13.29 -3.43
CA VAL A 29 36.54 -13.86 -3.72
C VAL A 29 35.69 -13.88 -2.44
N ILE A 30 34.56 -13.18 -2.46
CA ILE A 30 33.53 -13.30 -1.42
C ILE A 30 32.39 -14.14 -2.01
N ASN A 31 32.12 -15.27 -1.36
CA ASN A 31 31.05 -16.17 -1.79
C ASN A 31 29.68 -15.52 -1.57
N PRO A 32 28.74 -15.69 -2.51
CA PRO A 32 27.38 -15.21 -2.34
C PRO A 32 26.70 -15.97 -1.18
N ALA A 33 25.81 -15.28 -0.46
CA ALA A 33 24.90 -15.92 0.48
C ALA A 33 23.98 -16.88 -0.31
N THR A 34 23.91 -18.14 0.10
CA THR A 34 23.05 -19.13 -0.54
C THR A 34 21.58 -18.83 -0.26
N CYS A 35 20.76 -18.82 -1.30
CA CYS A 35 19.33 -18.48 -1.22
C CYS A 35 18.47 -19.48 -0.45
N GLU A 36 19.03 -20.64 -0.07
CA GLU A 36 18.33 -21.68 0.69
C GLU A 36 18.03 -21.26 2.14
N LYS A 37 18.75 -20.27 2.68
CA LYS A 37 18.52 -19.76 4.04
C LYS A 37 18.01 -18.32 3.95
N SER A 38 16.76 -18.12 4.37
CA SER A 38 16.19 -16.76 4.44
C SER A 38 17.04 -15.87 5.33
N VAL A 39 17.62 -14.81 4.76
CA VAL A 39 18.39 -13.85 5.53
C VAL A 39 17.43 -12.81 6.09
N LYS A 40 17.27 -12.75 7.42
CA LYS A 40 16.48 -11.69 8.04
C LYS A 40 17.29 -10.39 8.05
N TYR A 41 16.83 -9.39 7.31
CA TYR A 41 17.42 -8.05 7.29
C TYR A 41 16.31 -7.01 7.45
N LEU A 42 16.48 -6.08 8.41
CA LEU A 42 15.48 -5.04 8.75
C LEU A 42 14.07 -5.60 8.94
N GLY A 43 13.95 -6.72 9.66
CA GLY A 43 12.66 -7.36 9.93
C GLY A 43 12.01 -8.08 8.74
N THR A 44 12.72 -8.20 7.60
CA THR A 44 12.22 -8.84 6.39
C THR A 44 13.07 -10.05 6.04
N ALA A 45 12.43 -11.16 5.71
CA ALA A 45 13.11 -12.34 5.17
C ALA A 45 13.49 -12.07 3.71
N LEU A 46 14.78 -12.12 3.40
CA LEU A 46 15.33 -12.04 2.06
C LEU A 46 15.52 -13.46 1.53
N THR A 47 14.74 -13.84 0.53
CA THR A 47 14.84 -15.09 -0.23
C THR A 47 14.55 -14.71 -1.68
N ASP A 48 15.60 -14.41 -2.46
CA ASP A 48 15.57 -13.85 -3.83
C ASP A 48 14.86 -12.48 -4.02
N GLN A 49 13.82 -12.21 -3.25
CA GLN A 49 12.95 -11.04 -3.22
C GLN A 49 12.38 -10.87 -1.80
N ILE A 50 11.81 -9.70 -1.50
CA ILE A 50 11.06 -9.49 -0.26
C ILE A 50 9.76 -10.30 -0.35
N ILE A 51 9.65 -11.35 0.46
CA ILE A 51 8.43 -12.15 0.54
C ILE A 51 7.42 -11.45 1.44
N LEU A 52 6.31 -11.03 0.84
CA LEU A 52 5.13 -10.61 1.59
C LEU A 52 4.43 -11.85 2.16
N ASN A 53 4.61 -12.10 3.46
CA ASN A 53 3.77 -13.04 4.18
C ASN A 53 2.36 -12.45 4.33
N LYS A 54 1.45 -12.83 3.42
CA LYS A 54 0.09 -12.28 3.35
C LYS A 54 -0.72 -12.61 4.61
N GLU A 55 -0.64 -13.86 5.08
CA GLU A 55 -1.36 -14.36 6.25
C GLU A 55 -0.94 -13.61 7.52
N GLU A 56 0.37 -13.50 7.74
CA GLU A 56 0.91 -12.76 8.89
C GLU A 56 0.53 -11.27 8.81
N THR A 57 0.59 -10.68 7.61
CA THR A 57 0.23 -9.27 7.39
C THR A 57 -1.24 -9.01 7.73
N VAL A 58 -2.15 -9.88 7.28
CA VAL A 58 -3.58 -9.80 7.61
C VAL A 58 -3.81 -10.01 9.10
N SER A 59 -3.15 -11.00 9.71
CA SER A 59 -3.28 -11.26 11.16
C SER A 59 -2.84 -10.05 11.98
N ILE A 60 -1.66 -9.50 11.71
CA ILE A 60 -1.14 -8.32 12.42
C ILE A 60 -2.09 -7.13 12.26
N LEU A 61 -2.61 -6.90 11.05
CA LEU A 61 -3.55 -5.82 10.80
C LEU A 61 -4.84 -6.02 11.60
N ASN A 62 -5.41 -7.23 11.53
CA ASN A 62 -6.64 -7.59 12.22
C ASN A 62 -6.52 -7.40 13.72
N ASP A 63 -5.43 -7.89 14.32
CA ASP A 63 -5.20 -7.82 15.76
C ASP A 63 -5.11 -6.37 16.23
N ASN A 64 -4.40 -5.52 15.48
CA ASN A 64 -4.25 -4.11 15.81
C ASN A 64 -5.56 -3.33 15.61
N ILE A 65 -6.26 -3.56 14.51
CA ILE A 65 -7.59 -2.97 14.27
C ILE A 65 -8.54 -3.36 15.41
N ASN A 66 -8.62 -4.63 15.76
CA ASN A 66 -9.53 -5.13 16.79
C ASN A 66 -9.24 -4.51 18.17
N LYS A 67 -7.97 -4.28 18.51
CA LYS A 67 -7.58 -3.57 19.74
C LYS A 67 -8.11 -2.12 19.74
N VAL A 68 -7.97 -1.41 18.62
CA VAL A 68 -8.43 -0.02 18.48
C VAL A 68 -9.97 0.07 18.46
N VAL A 69 -10.63 -0.87 17.81
CA VAL A 69 -12.09 -0.90 17.75
C VAL A 69 -12.70 -1.17 19.14
N LYS A 70 -12.18 -2.18 19.85
CA LYS A 70 -12.74 -2.66 21.12
C LYS A 70 -12.36 -1.80 22.34
N THR A 71 -11.33 -0.95 22.25
CA THR A 71 -10.92 -0.17 23.41
C THR A 71 -12.02 0.82 23.84
N PRO A 72 -12.42 0.83 25.13
CA PRO A 72 -13.38 1.80 25.66
C PRO A 72 -12.73 3.15 25.99
N TYR A 73 -11.40 3.22 25.96
CA TYR A 73 -10.65 4.40 26.43
C TYR A 73 -10.50 5.51 25.39
N LEU A 74 -10.90 5.26 24.15
CA LEU A 74 -10.78 6.22 23.04
C LEU A 74 -12.15 6.56 22.46
N LYS A 75 -12.37 7.84 22.19
CA LYS A 75 -13.50 8.32 21.41
C LYS A 75 -13.34 7.94 19.93
N SER A 76 -14.43 7.94 19.16
CA SER A 76 -14.42 7.50 17.77
C SER A 76 -13.44 8.29 16.89
N ASP A 77 -13.34 9.61 17.07
CA ASP A 77 -12.37 10.49 16.39
C ASP A 77 -10.91 10.13 16.73
N GLN A 78 -10.64 9.82 18.00
CA GLN A 78 -9.33 9.37 18.45
C GLN A 78 -8.98 8.00 17.86
N LYS A 79 -9.93 7.06 17.80
CA LYS A 79 -9.75 5.75 17.17
C LYS A 79 -9.41 5.87 15.68
N LEU A 80 -10.12 6.74 14.96
CA LEU A 80 -9.81 7.04 13.55
C LEU A 80 -8.43 7.65 13.38
N THR A 81 -8.02 8.53 14.28
CA THR A 81 -6.67 9.10 14.28
C THR A 81 -5.63 8.02 14.51
N VAL A 82 -5.86 7.10 15.45
CA VAL A 82 -4.93 5.98 15.71
C VAL A 82 -4.80 5.06 14.50
N LEU A 83 -5.92 4.72 13.85
CA LEU A 83 -5.91 3.95 12.61
C LEU A 83 -5.04 4.63 11.54
N ASN A 84 -5.30 5.92 11.28
CA ASN A 84 -4.64 6.69 10.24
C ASN A 84 -3.15 6.95 10.49
N THR A 85 -2.77 7.21 11.74
CA THR A 85 -1.42 7.63 12.09
C THR A 85 -0.51 6.49 12.53
N TYR A 86 -1.05 5.41 13.09
CA TYR A 86 -0.22 4.34 13.67
C TYR A 86 -0.46 2.97 13.04
N ILE A 87 -1.72 2.58 12.78
CA ILE A 87 -1.99 1.22 12.29
C ILE A 87 -1.56 1.05 10.83
N TRP A 88 -1.91 1.99 9.94
CA TRP A 88 -1.52 1.86 8.53
C TRP A 88 -0.02 1.88 8.31
N PRO A 89 0.77 2.77 8.97
CA PRO A 89 2.21 2.79 8.80
C PRO A 89 2.95 1.49 9.12
N ILE A 90 2.38 0.61 9.96
CA ILE A 90 2.96 -0.71 10.27
C ILE A 90 3.16 -1.54 9.00
N LEU A 91 2.26 -1.41 8.01
CA LEU A 91 2.33 -2.19 6.78
C LEU A 91 3.04 -1.46 5.64
N THR A 92 3.23 -0.14 5.75
CA THR A 92 3.79 0.69 4.67
C THR A 92 5.11 0.15 4.16
N PHE A 93 6.05 -0.21 5.04
CA PHE A 93 7.34 -0.75 4.62
C PHE A 93 7.20 -2.07 3.86
N LYS A 94 6.47 -3.05 4.43
CA LYS A 94 6.26 -4.36 3.79
C LYS A 94 5.61 -4.18 2.41
N LEU A 95 4.61 -3.32 2.31
CA LEU A 95 3.88 -3.07 1.07
C LEU A 95 4.72 -2.31 0.04
N GLN A 96 5.41 -1.22 0.41
CA GLN A 96 6.25 -0.44 -0.51
C GLN A 96 7.36 -1.28 -1.18
N HIS A 97 7.93 -2.23 -0.43
CA HIS A 97 9.08 -2.99 -0.90
C HIS A 97 8.74 -4.33 -1.57
N THR A 98 7.48 -4.76 -1.48
CA THR A 98 6.99 -5.96 -2.18
C THR A 98 6.74 -5.66 -3.65
N PRO A 99 7.18 -6.48 -4.62
CA PRO A 99 6.87 -6.29 -6.05
C PRO A 99 5.35 -6.23 -6.34
N ILE A 100 4.91 -5.41 -7.31
CA ILE A 100 3.47 -5.17 -7.61
C ILE A 100 2.77 -6.48 -8.01
N ASP A 101 3.45 -7.33 -8.77
CA ASP A 101 3.00 -8.65 -9.22
C ASP A 101 2.67 -9.63 -8.09
N ARG A 102 3.17 -9.37 -6.88
CA ARG A 102 2.89 -10.21 -5.70
C ARG A 102 1.63 -9.79 -4.95
N TRP A 103 1.13 -8.58 -5.21
CA TRP A 103 -0.16 -8.15 -4.69
C TRP A 103 -1.26 -8.75 -5.56
N THR A 104 -1.96 -9.74 -5.00
CA THR A 104 -3.19 -10.22 -5.61
C THR A 104 -4.29 -9.20 -5.31
N VAL A 105 -5.10 -8.83 -6.30
CA VAL A 105 -6.25 -7.93 -6.11
C VAL A 105 -7.10 -8.34 -4.88
N PRO A 106 -7.45 -9.64 -4.69
CA PRO A 106 -8.17 -10.10 -3.49
C PRO A 106 -7.49 -9.73 -2.16
N PHE A 107 -6.16 -9.81 -2.11
CA PHE A 107 -5.43 -9.51 -0.87
C PHE A 107 -5.56 -8.03 -0.49
N VAL A 108 -5.42 -7.13 -1.47
CA VAL A 108 -5.54 -5.69 -1.22
C VAL A 108 -6.99 -5.33 -0.88
N ASP A 109 -7.95 -5.94 -1.57
CA ASP A 109 -9.38 -5.75 -1.29
C ASP A 109 -9.76 -6.23 0.11
N ASP A 110 -9.18 -7.33 0.59
CA ASP A 110 -9.38 -7.82 1.95
C ASP A 110 -8.85 -6.82 2.99
N LEU A 111 -7.66 -6.26 2.78
CA LEU A 111 -7.12 -5.21 3.66
C LEU A 111 -8.06 -4.00 3.69
N ASP A 112 -8.50 -3.54 2.52
CA ASP A 112 -9.43 -2.41 2.40
C ASP A 112 -10.78 -2.69 3.07
N LYS A 113 -11.32 -3.91 2.91
CA LYS A 113 -12.56 -4.34 3.55
C LYS A 113 -12.44 -4.35 5.07
N MET A 114 -11.31 -4.81 5.62
CA MET A 114 -11.05 -4.78 7.06
C MET A 114 -11.07 -3.34 7.59
N VAL A 115 -10.43 -2.40 6.89
CA VAL A 115 -10.45 -0.97 7.25
C VAL A 115 -11.87 -0.42 7.23
N ARG A 116 -12.60 -0.65 6.13
CA ARG A 116 -13.98 -0.16 6.00
C ARG A 116 -14.87 -0.71 7.09
N SER A 117 -14.77 -2.01 7.38
CA SER A 117 -15.54 -2.65 8.46
C SER A 117 -15.23 -2.05 9.83
N ALA A 118 -13.94 -1.82 10.11
CA ALA A 118 -13.51 -1.21 11.37
C ALA A 118 -14.05 0.21 11.53
N ILE A 119 -14.01 1.01 10.47
CA ILE A 119 -14.47 2.39 10.49
C ILE A 119 -15.98 2.45 10.63
N LYS A 120 -16.72 1.58 9.90
CA LYS A 120 -18.16 1.44 10.08
C LYS A 120 -18.50 1.10 11.53
N GLN A 121 -17.74 0.21 12.17
CA GLN A 121 -17.94 -0.15 13.57
C GLN A 121 -17.56 0.98 14.56
N ILE A 122 -16.47 1.72 14.32
CA ILE A 122 -16.01 2.82 15.19
C ILE A 122 -16.99 3.99 15.19
N LEU A 123 -17.56 4.28 14.03
CA LEU A 123 -18.49 5.38 13.81
C LEU A 123 -19.97 4.97 13.93
N ASP A 124 -20.23 3.70 14.25
CA ASP A 124 -21.57 3.10 14.30
C ASP A 124 -22.40 3.36 13.03
N LEU A 125 -21.75 3.21 11.87
CA LEU A 125 -22.36 3.45 10.57
C LEU A 125 -23.12 2.20 10.07
N PRO A 126 -24.22 2.40 9.33
CA PRO A 126 -24.90 1.33 8.63
C PRO A 126 -23.98 0.54 7.69
N LYS A 127 -24.23 -0.77 7.57
CA LYS A 127 -23.41 -1.68 6.75
C LYS A 127 -23.51 -1.35 5.25
N ASP A 128 -24.64 -0.81 4.83
CA ASP A 128 -25.03 -0.47 3.46
C ASP A 128 -24.55 0.92 2.98
N ILE A 129 -23.83 1.67 3.83
CA ILE A 129 -23.15 2.89 3.40
C ILE A 129 -22.24 2.58 2.20
N PRO A 130 -22.38 3.33 1.08
CA PRO A 130 -21.52 3.19 -0.08
C PRO A 130 -20.05 3.36 0.28
N ASP A 131 -19.19 2.47 -0.19
CA ASP A 131 -17.75 2.53 0.04
C ASP A 131 -17.16 3.86 -0.49
N ALA A 132 -17.71 4.38 -1.59
CA ALA A 132 -17.35 5.67 -2.17
C ALA A 132 -17.52 6.84 -1.18
N ALA A 133 -18.56 6.84 -0.34
CA ALA A 133 -18.78 7.86 0.68
C ALA A 133 -17.66 7.85 1.75
N LEU A 134 -17.18 6.66 2.13
CA LEU A 134 -16.09 6.51 3.09
C LEU A 134 -14.78 7.12 2.55
N TYR A 135 -14.48 6.86 1.27
CA TYR A 135 -13.23 7.29 0.65
C TYR A 135 -13.25 8.75 0.16
N SER A 136 -14.42 9.36 -0.02
CA SER A 136 -14.57 10.73 -0.51
C SER A 136 -13.93 11.79 0.41
N SER A 137 -13.61 12.95 -0.15
CA SER A 137 -12.98 14.07 0.59
C SER A 137 -13.92 14.64 1.67
N LYS A 138 -13.36 15.10 2.80
CA LYS A 138 -14.15 15.74 3.88
C LYS A 138 -14.87 17.02 3.41
N ASN A 139 -14.26 17.74 2.47
CA ASN A 139 -14.85 18.93 1.86
C ASN A 139 -16.12 18.62 1.06
N LEU A 140 -16.27 17.36 0.63
CA LEU A 140 -17.40 16.84 -0.12
C LEU A 140 -18.29 15.94 0.76
N ARG A 141 -18.29 16.15 2.08
CA ARG A 141 -19.04 15.36 3.09
C ARG A 141 -18.63 13.88 3.19
N GLY A 142 -17.51 13.49 2.59
CA GLY A 142 -16.92 12.16 2.78
C GLY A 142 -16.15 12.02 4.09
N LEU A 143 -15.69 10.80 4.39
CA LEU A 143 -14.91 10.52 5.60
C LEU A 143 -13.39 10.53 5.39
N GLN A 144 -12.94 10.61 4.14
CA GLN A 144 -11.53 10.63 3.74
C GLN A 144 -10.74 9.47 4.34
N VAL A 145 -11.35 8.29 4.29
CA VAL A 145 -10.78 7.04 4.80
C VAL A 145 -9.57 6.64 3.95
N PHE A 146 -8.56 6.07 4.62
CA PHE A 146 -7.39 5.47 3.98
C PHE A 146 -7.79 4.26 3.12
N ARG A 147 -7.24 4.17 1.90
CA ARG A 147 -7.45 3.04 0.99
C ARG A 147 -6.12 2.42 0.61
N PHE A 148 -5.90 1.17 1.00
CA PHE A 148 -4.68 0.41 0.71
C PHE A 148 -4.41 0.34 -0.78
N SER A 149 -5.44 0.07 -1.60
CA SER A 149 -5.27 -0.04 -3.06
C SER A 149 -4.65 1.22 -3.70
N TRP A 150 -4.89 2.40 -3.13
CA TRP A 150 -4.31 3.64 -3.60
C TRP A 150 -2.97 3.94 -2.93
N GLU A 151 -2.94 3.85 -1.61
CA GLU A 151 -1.82 4.36 -0.82
C GLU A 151 -0.56 3.56 -1.05
N ILE A 152 -0.65 2.25 -1.29
CA ILE A 152 0.49 1.43 -1.67
C ILE A 152 1.16 2.00 -2.94
N LEU A 153 0.36 2.32 -3.96
CA LEU A 153 0.85 2.84 -5.24
C LEU A 153 1.39 4.27 -5.09
N ILE A 154 0.68 5.13 -4.36
CA ILE A 154 1.09 6.53 -4.12
C ILE A 154 2.41 6.59 -3.35
N GLN A 155 2.55 5.76 -2.32
CA GLN A 155 3.75 5.70 -1.49
C GLN A 155 4.94 5.15 -2.27
N ARG A 156 4.71 4.16 -3.15
CA ARG A 156 5.73 3.62 -4.05
C ARG A 156 6.17 4.64 -5.10
N LEU A 157 5.24 5.39 -5.69
CA LEU A 157 5.55 6.50 -6.58
C LEU A 157 6.44 7.55 -5.91
N ASN A 158 6.10 7.96 -4.68
CA ASN A 158 6.93 8.89 -3.92
C ASN A 158 8.33 8.34 -3.67
N LEU A 159 8.44 7.06 -3.29
CA LEU A 159 9.72 6.40 -3.04
C LEU A 159 10.59 6.43 -4.31
N PHE A 160 10.08 5.98 -5.45
CA PHE A 160 10.87 5.92 -6.68
C PHE A 160 11.25 7.29 -7.21
N LYS A 161 10.35 8.28 -7.15
CA LYS A 161 10.69 9.66 -7.50
C LYS A 161 11.77 10.24 -6.60
N ASN A 162 11.73 9.96 -5.30
CA ASN A 162 12.77 10.43 -4.38
C ASN A 162 14.11 9.77 -4.67
N ILE A 163 14.12 8.46 -4.99
CA ILE A 163 15.34 7.75 -5.39
C ILE A 163 15.90 8.33 -6.70
N GLN A 164 15.06 8.53 -7.72
CA GLN A 164 15.45 9.09 -9.02
C GLN A 164 16.03 10.51 -8.89
N LYS A 165 15.50 11.33 -7.98
CA LYS A 165 16.06 12.66 -7.69
C LYS A 165 17.42 12.62 -7.01
N GLN A 166 17.66 11.63 -6.17
CA GLN A 166 18.94 11.48 -5.47
C GLN A 166 20.03 10.95 -6.40
N GLY A 167 19.63 10.23 -7.46
CA GLY A 167 20.54 9.55 -8.37
C GLY A 167 21.32 8.42 -7.69
N GLY A 168 21.96 7.56 -8.48
CA GLY A 168 23.02 6.68 -7.97
C GLY A 168 22.80 5.20 -8.22
N VAL A 169 23.37 4.36 -7.35
CA VAL A 169 23.55 2.92 -7.60
C VAL A 169 22.21 2.18 -7.74
N ILE A 170 21.15 2.67 -7.12
CA ILE A 170 19.82 2.02 -7.15
C ILE A 170 19.21 2.02 -8.56
N GLU A 171 19.45 3.06 -9.37
CA GLU A 171 19.00 3.12 -10.77
C GLU A 171 19.65 2.04 -11.63
N LYS A 172 20.84 1.57 -11.25
CA LYS A 172 21.53 0.45 -11.90
C LYS A 172 20.98 -0.91 -11.48
N ILE A 173 20.29 -0.97 -10.35
CA ILE A 173 19.77 -2.21 -9.74
C ILE A 173 18.27 -2.39 -10.04
N LYS A 174 17.51 -1.32 -10.36
CA LYS A 174 16.08 -1.40 -10.66
C LYS A 174 15.68 -0.45 -11.80
N ASP A 175 14.76 -0.91 -12.64
CA ASP A 175 14.10 -0.08 -13.65
C ASP A 175 13.01 0.76 -12.98
N LEU A 176 13.39 1.98 -12.58
CA LEU A 176 12.48 2.89 -11.86
C LEU A 176 11.39 3.45 -12.77
N ASP A 177 11.72 3.72 -14.04
CA ASP A 177 10.78 4.33 -14.99
C ASP A 177 9.63 3.36 -15.30
N MET A 178 9.94 2.09 -15.56
CA MET A 178 8.91 1.06 -15.78
C MET A 178 7.99 0.92 -14.55
N GLU A 179 8.54 0.96 -13.35
CA GLU A 179 7.78 0.83 -12.11
C GLU A 179 6.90 2.05 -11.82
N ILE A 180 7.39 3.26 -12.13
CA ILE A 180 6.60 4.49 -12.06
C ILE A 180 5.44 4.42 -13.07
N SER A 181 5.72 4.06 -14.34
CA SER A 181 4.68 3.91 -15.37
C SER A 181 3.59 2.93 -14.95
N ARG A 182 3.97 1.75 -14.41
CA ARG A 182 3.01 0.76 -13.90
C ARG A 182 2.10 1.34 -12.81
N CYS A 183 2.66 2.08 -11.86
CA CYS A 183 1.87 2.70 -10.80
C CYS A 183 0.88 3.74 -11.36
N LEU A 184 1.29 4.55 -12.33
CA LEU A 184 0.44 5.57 -12.95
C LEU A 184 -0.67 4.98 -13.78
N THR A 185 -0.38 3.95 -14.58
CA THR A 185 -1.39 3.21 -15.33
C THR A 185 -2.40 2.59 -14.39
N THR A 186 -1.95 1.98 -13.28
CA THR A 186 -2.84 1.34 -12.30
C THR A 186 -3.72 2.36 -11.57
N LEU A 187 -3.19 3.55 -11.27
CA LEU A 187 -3.96 4.65 -10.67
C LEU A 187 -4.81 5.43 -11.69
N ASN A 188 -4.70 5.11 -12.99
CA ASN A 188 -5.35 5.82 -14.08
C ASN A 188 -5.02 7.35 -14.09
N ILE A 189 -3.75 7.69 -13.90
CA ILE A 189 -3.25 9.08 -13.90
C ILE A 189 -2.55 9.36 -15.23
N THR A 190 -3.06 10.37 -15.96
CA THR A 190 -2.57 10.73 -17.30
C THR A 190 -1.46 11.78 -17.32
N ASP A 191 -1.30 12.57 -16.25
CA ASP A 191 -0.29 13.64 -16.16
C ASP A 191 0.84 13.27 -15.18
N PRO A 192 2.02 12.83 -15.69
CA PRO A 192 3.15 12.44 -14.87
C PRO A 192 4.00 13.61 -14.34
N GLU A 193 3.88 14.81 -14.91
CA GLU A 193 4.84 15.90 -14.67
C GLU A 193 4.55 16.65 -13.35
N ASN A 194 3.31 16.63 -12.86
CA ASN A 194 2.90 17.32 -11.61
C ASN A 194 2.35 16.36 -10.53
N ILE A 195 2.91 15.15 -10.46
CA ILE A 195 2.54 14.13 -9.46
C ILE A 195 3.04 14.56 -8.08
N ASN A 196 2.16 15.23 -7.33
CA ASN A 196 2.27 15.37 -5.88
C ASN A 196 1.30 14.38 -5.23
N ALA A 197 1.76 13.55 -4.31
CA ALA A 197 0.91 12.59 -3.60
C ALA A 197 -0.33 13.21 -2.95
N ALA A 198 -0.26 14.46 -2.46
CA ALA A 198 -1.43 15.17 -1.96
C ALA A 198 -2.46 15.43 -3.08
N LYS A 199 -2.01 15.86 -4.26
CA LYS A 199 -2.88 16.08 -5.43
C LYS A 199 -3.49 14.77 -5.93
N ILE A 200 -2.71 13.69 -5.99
CA ILE A 200 -3.22 12.37 -6.39
C ILE A 200 -4.33 11.92 -5.45
N ARG A 201 -4.08 11.97 -4.14
CA ARG A 201 -5.07 11.60 -3.13
C ARG A 201 -6.35 12.40 -3.31
N GLU A 202 -6.25 13.72 -3.51
CA GLU A 202 -7.44 14.54 -3.68
C GLU A 202 -8.19 14.25 -4.99
N GLY A 203 -7.47 13.98 -6.08
CA GLY A 203 -8.05 13.56 -7.35
C GLY A 203 -8.84 12.26 -7.22
N LEU A 204 -8.24 11.23 -6.61
CA LEU A 204 -8.89 9.94 -6.36
C LEU A 204 -10.12 10.08 -5.45
N ARG A 205 -10.05 10.91 -4.42
CA ARG A 205 -11.17 11.20 -3.53
C ARG A 205 -12.32 11.92 -4.24
N THR A 206 -11.99 12.86 -5.11
CA THR A 206 -12.98 13.57 -5.93
C THR A 206 -13.66 12.61 -6.90
N GLN A 207 -12.92 11.66 -7.47
CA GLN A 207 -13.49 10.61 -8.32
C GLN A 207 -14.46 9.70 -7.56
N GLU A 208 -14.14 9.29 -6.32
CA GLU A 208 -15.06 8.51 -5.49
C GLU A 208 -16.31 9.32 -5.11
N PHE A 209 -16.20 10.63 -4.85
CA PHE A 209 -17.38 11.46 -4.64
C PHE A 209 -18.30 11.46 -5.87
N GLY A 210 -17.71 11.57 -7.07
CA GLY A 210 -18.46 11.44 -8.31
C GLY A 210 -19.13 10.08 -8.52
N ARG A 211 -18.55 8.98 -7.98
CA ARG A 211 -19.19 7.66 -7.95
C ARG A 211 -20.35 7.62 -6.98
N TRP A 212 -20.14 8.12 -5.76
CA TRP A 212 -21.18 8.19 -4.74
C TRP A 212 -22.42 8.94 -5.22
N GLY A 213 -22.25 10.10 -5.87
CA GLY A 213 -23.38 10.87 -6.41
C GLY A 213 -24.14 10.13 -7.53
N ARG A 214 -23.48 9.25 -8.30
CA ARG A 214 -24.17 8.39 -9.29
C ARG A 214 -24.94 7.27 -8.61
N ASP A 215 -24.33 6.61 -7.62
CA ASP A 215 -24.96 5.53 -6.87
C ASP A 215 -26.21 6.02 -6.11
N GLU A 216 -26.18 7.25 -5.57
CA GLU A 216 -27.36 7.86 -4.93
C GLU A 216 -28.49 8.14 -5.92
N ASN A 217 -28.15 8.66 -7.11
CA ASN A 217 -29.14 8.90 -8.15
C ASN A 217 -29.78 7.57 -8.60
N GLU A 218 -28.99 6.52 -8.83
CA GLU A 218 -29.51 5.19 -9.21
C GLU A 218 -30.41 4.60 -8.12
N ARG A 219 -30.03 4.73 -6.84
CA ARG A 219 -30.88 4.29 -5.72
C ARG A 219 -32.17 5.10 -5.61
N HIS A 220 -32.10 6.41 -5.81
CA HIS A 220 -33.29 7.28 -5.81
C HIS A 220 -34.24 6.90 -6.94
N TRP A 221 -33.73 6.74 -8.17
CA TRP A 221 -34.54 6.30 -9.32
C TRP A 221 -35.12 4.90 -9.12
N SER A 222 -34.35 3.95 -8.59
CA SER A 222 -34.88 2.61 -8.27
C SER A 222 -36.01 2.65 -7.25
N TRP A 223 -35.93 3.57 -6.27
CA TRP A 223 -36.97 3.73 -5.25
C TRP A 223 -38.22 4.42 -5.78
N VAL A 224 -38.06 5.45 -6.61
CA VAL A 224 -39.16 6.17 -7.28
C VAL A 224 -39.92 5.22 -8.23
N VAL A 225 -39.20 4.38 -8.99
CA VAL A 225 -39.80 3.35 -9.85
C VAL A 225 -40.58 2.31 -9.04
N GLN A 226 -40.04 1.86 -7.89
CA GLN A 226 -40.72 0.89 -7.03
C GLN A 226 -41.99 1.43 -6.36
N ARG A 227 -42.13 2.74 -6.22
CA ARG A 227 -43.34 3.38 -5.67
C ARG A 227 -44.41 3.71 -6.71
N GLY A 228 -44.14 3.48 -7.99
CA GLY A 228 -45.07 3.84 -9.06
C GLY A 228 -45.28 5.36 -9.19
N GLU A 229 -44.31 6.15 -8.74
CA GLU A 229 -44.36 7.63 -8.76
C GLU A 229 -43.92 8.23 -10.12
N ILE A 230 -43.76 7.40 -11.16
CA ILE A 230 -43.57 7.84 -12.54
C ILE A 230 -44.80 7.40 -13.35
N PRO A 231 -45.50 8.31 -14.05
CA PRO A 231 -46.62 7.97 -14.93
C PRO A 231 -46.22 7.10 -16.12
#